data_AF-A0A1M3KQI1-F1
#
_entry.id   AF-A0A1M3KQI1-F1
#
_cell.length_a   1.000
_cell.length_b   1.000
_cell.length_c   1.000
_cell.angle_alpha   90.00
_cell.angle_beta   90.00
_cell.angle_gamma   90.00
#
_symmetry.space_group_name_H-M   'P 1'
#
loop_
_entity.id
_entity.type
_entity.pdbx_description
1 polymer ?
#
loop_
_entity_poly.entity_id
_entity_poly.type
_entity_poly.pdbx_seq_one_letter_code
_entity_poly.pdbx_strand_id
1 'polypeptide(L)'
;MQSHNPNAVVREALQPTMSQFNSWRADLATFAVRAERHAGDRDRRAMLERCAAIEDELRAARTDIIIELAEAPRNIAGHSRVADVEKALDNIEAALRDVRRRLRH
;
A
#
# COMPACT_ATOMS: atom_id res chain seq x y z
N MET A 1 -31.86 -9.58 -15.52
CA MET A 1 -30.56 -9.00 -15.91
C MET A 1 -30.04 -8.21 -14.72
N GLN A 2 -29.09 -8.76 -13.95
CA GLN A 2 -28.54 -8.06 -12.80
C GLN A 2 -27.67 -6.91 -13.32
N SER A 3 -28.08 -5.67 -13.03
CA SER A 3 -27.24 -4.50 -13.22
C SER A 3 -26.12 -4.57 -12.17
N HIS A 4 -25.00 -5.19 -12.52
CA HIS A 4 -23.79 -5.13 -11.71
C HIS A 4 -23.34 -3.67 -11.70
N ASN A 5 -23.54 -2.98 -10.58
CA ASN A 5 -23.06 -1.62 -10.41
C ASN A 5 -21.52 -1.66 -10.50
N PRO A 6 -20.90 -1.05 -11.53
CA PRO A 6 -19.44 -1.10 -11.70
C PRO A 6 -18.69 -0.54 -10.48
N ASN A 7 -19.30 0.39 -9.73
CA ASN A 7 -18.73 0.89 -8.48
C ASN A 7 -18.64 -0.19 -7.39
N ALA A 8 -19.62 -1.09 -7.31
CA ALA A 8 -19.63 -2.17 -6.32
C ALA A 8 -18.52 -3.19 -6.63
N VAL A 9 -18.40 -3.58 -7.90
CA VAL A 9 -17.34 -4.49 -8.39
C VAL A 9 -15.95 -3.92 -8.12
N VAL A 10 -15.74 -2.66 -8.49
CA VAL A 10 -14.46 -1.96 -8.24
C VAL A 10 -14.16 -1.89 -6.75
N ARG A 11 -15.16 -1.58 -5.93
CA ARG A 11 -14.97 -1.52 -4.48
C ARG A 11 -14.62 -2.87 -3.90
N GLU A 12 -15.28 -3.95 -4.32
CA GLU A 12 -15.00 -5.31 -3.86
C GLU A 12 -13.60 -5.76 -4.25
N ALA A 13 -13.19 -5.54 -5.51
CA ALA A 13 -11.85 -5.86 -6.00
C ALA A 13 -10.75 -5.09 -5.24
N LEU A 14 -10.98 -3.82 -4.91
CA LEU A 14 -9.98 -2.98 -4.22
C LEU A 14 -10.02 -3.11 -2.69
N GLN A 15 -11.05 -3.72 -2.12
CA GLN A 15 -11.27 -3.80 -0.67
C GLN A 15 -10.10 -4.47 0.08
N PRO A 16 -9.52 -5.60 -0.40
CA PRO A 16 -8.38 -6.22 0.26
C PRO A 16 -7.20 -5.24 0.39
N THR A 17 -6.83 -4.54 -0.68
CA THR A 17 -5.74 -3.56 -0.66
C THR A 17 -6.05 -2.38 0.26
N MET A 18 -7.25 -1.82 0.15
CA MET A 18 -7.68 -0.69 0.98
C MET A 18 -7.66 -1.01 2.48
N SER A 19 -7.94 -2.26 2.86
CA SER A 19 -7.93 -2.70 4.25
C SER A 19 -6.54 -2.64 4.89
N GLN A 20 -5.47 -2.78 4.09
CA GLN A 20 -4.09 -2.77 4.56
C GLN A 20 -3.52 -1.37 4.77
N PHE A 21 -4.09 -0.35 4.10
CA PHE A 21 -3.57 1.02 4.10
C PHE A 21 -3.37 1.61 5.50
N ASN A 22 -4.31 1.38 6.41
CA ASN A 22 -4.22 1.94 7.75
C ASN A 22 -3.06 1.33 8.55
N SER A 23 -2.84 0.02 8.39
CA SER A 23 -1.73 -0.69 9.02
C SER A 23 -0.38 -0.16 8.52
N TRP A 24 -0.19 -0.10 7.19
CA TRP A 24 1.04 0.42 6.60
C TRP A 24 1.33 1.87 7.02
N ARG A 25 0.31 2.74 6.99
CA ARG A 25 0.47 4.14 7.41
C ARG A 25 0.84 4.27 8.88
N ALA A 26 0.23 3.46 9.76
CA ALA A 26 0.52 3.48 11.19
C ALA A 26 1.96 3.01 11.47
N ASP A 27 2.40 1.93 10.81
CA ASP A 27 3.78 1.43 10.91
C ASP A 27 4.78 2.51 10.46
N LEU A 28 4.58 3.06 9.26
CA LEU A 28 5.47 4.07 8.68
C LEU A 28 5.53 5.36 9.51
N ALA A 29 4.40 5.84 10.03
CA ALA A 29 4.36 7.00 10.91
C ALA A 29 5.13 6.73 12.21
N THR A 30 4.95 5.55 12.80
CA THR A 30 5.67 5.13 14.00
C THR A 30 7.18 5.07 13.75
N PHE A 31 7.60 4.50 12.62
CA PHE A 31 9.01 4.37 12.27
C PHE A 31 9.66 5.71 11.97
N ALA A 32 8.96 6.64 11.32
CA ALA A 32 9.47 7.99 11.08
C ALA A 32 9.82 8.71 12.40
N VAL A 33 8.92 8.66 13.38
CA VAL A 33 9.15 9.26 14.71
C VAL A 33 10.29 8.56 15.47
N ARG A 34 10.37 7.23 15.37
CA ARG A 34 11.42 6.46 16.06
C ARG A 34 12.80 6.64 15.42
N ALA A 35 12.87 6.80 14.10
CA ALA A 35 14.11 7.07 13.40
C ALA A 35 14.76 8.38 13.88
N GLU A 36 13.96 9.42 14.15
CA GLU A 36 14.44 10.70 14.67
C GLU A 36 15.03 10.59 16.09
N ARG A 37 14.52 9.68 16.92
CA ARG A 37 14.89 9.53 18.33
C ARG A 37 16.13 8.67 18.60
N HIS A 38 16.94 8.39 17.58
CA HIS A 38 18.16 7.56 17.68
C HIS A 38 17.86 6.15 18.25
N ALA A 39 16.98 5.42 17.56
CA ALA A 39 16.66 4.04 17.90
C ALA A 39 17.94 3.17 17.98
N GLY A 40 18.02 2.29 18.98
CA GLY A 40 19.13 1.34 19.11
C GLY A 40 19.16 0.36 17.92
N ASP A 41 20.31 -0.27 17.68
CA ASP A 41 20.54 -1.09 16.48
C ASP A 41 19.54 -2.25 16.31
N ARG A 42 19.09 -2.85 17.42
CA ARG A 42 18.07 -3.91 17.39
C ARG A 42 16.72 -3.39 16.89
N ASP A 43 16.29 -2.24 17.39
CA ASP A 43 15.04 -1.61 16.99
C ASP A 43 15.11 -1.16 15.53
N ARG A 44 16.25 -0.58 15.12
CA ARG A 44 16.50 -0.20 13.73
C ARG A 44 16.40 -1.40 12.78
N ARG A 45 17.01 -2.53 13.12
CA ARG A 45 16.94 -3.75 12.33
C ARG A 45 15.51 -4.27 12.20
N ALA A 46 14.75 -4.35 13.30
CA ALA A 46 13.36 -4.78 13.28
C ALA A 46 12.48 -3.85 12.41
N MET A 47 12.70 -2.54 12.48
CA MET A 47 11.99 -1.57 11.62
C MET A 47 12.35 -1.73 10.14
N LEU A 48 13.62 -2.01 9.81
CA LEU A 48 14.05 -2.28 8.43
C LEU A 48 13.47 -3.59 7.88
N GLU A 49 13.39 -4.64 8.71
CA GLU A 49 12.76 -5.91 8.35
C GLU A 49 11.25 -5.72 8.10
N ARG A 50 10.55 -4.95 8.96
CA ARG A 50 9.15 -4.62 8.71
C ARG A 50 8.97 -3.75 7.46
N CYS A 51 9.87 -2.82 7.19
CA CYS A 51 9.87 -2.03 5.94
C CYS A 51 9.99 -2.94 4.70
N ALA A 52 10.83 -3.98 4.75
CA ALA A 52 10.94 -4.94 3.65
C ALA A 52 9.62 -5.73 3.47
N ALA A 53 8.99 -6.16 4.56
CA ALA A 53 7.69 -6.82 4.50
C ALA A 53 6.60 -5.93 3.88
N ILE A 54 6.54 -4.64 4.25
CA ILE A 54 5.60 -3.68 3.64
C ILE A 54 5.88 -3.52 2.13
N GLU A 55 7.15 -3.52 1.70
CA GLU A 55 7.51 -3.45 0.28
C GLU A 55 6.96 -4.65 -0.51
N ASP A 56 7.09 -5.86 0.04
CA ASP A 56 6.57 -7.08 -0.57
C ASP A 56 5.04 -7.10 -0.57
N GLU A 57 4.40 -6.67 0.52
CA GLU A 57 2.94 -6.51 0.62
C GLU A 57 2.39 -5.50 -0.41
N LEU A 58 3.08 -4.37 -0.61
CA LEU A 58 2.72 -3.38 -1.64
C LEU A 58 2.86 -3.96 -3.05
N ARG A 59 3.91 -4.74 -3.32
CA ARG A 59 4.11 -5.38 -4.62
C ARG A 59 3.02 -6.43 -4.89
N ALA A 60 2.68 -7.23 -3.89
CA ALA A 60 1.58 -8.19 -3.97
C ALA A 60 0.25 -7.47 -4.27
N ALA A 61 -0.09 -6.44 -3.48
CA ALA A 61 -1.32 -5.67 -3.67
C ALA A 61 -1.43 -5.03 -5.06
N ARG A 62 -0.33 -4.51 -5.63
CA ARG A 62 -0.32 -4.00 -7.01
C ARG A 62 -0.55 -5.10 -8.03
N THR A 63 0.06 -6.26 -7.83
CA THR A 63 -0.11 -7.41 -8.70
C THR A 63 -1.55 -7.91 -8.68
N ASP A 64 -2.15 -8.01 -7.50
CA ASP A 64 -3.55 -8.41 -7.32
C ASP A 64 -4.49 -7.42 -8.03
N ILE A 65 -4.28 -6.11 -7.86
CA ILE A 65 -5.06 -5.09 -8.58
C ILE A 65 -4.94 -5.27 -10.10
N ILE A 66 -3.74 -5.50 -10.63
CA ILE A 66 -3.54 -5.70 -12.07
C ILE A 66 -4.27 -6.95 -12.57
N ILE A 67 -4.17 -8.06 -11.83
CA ILE A 67 -4.85 -9.33 -12.18
C ILE A 67 -6.37 -9.14 -12.18
N GLU A 68 -6.92 -8.59 -11.09
CA GLU A 68 -8.36 -8.33 -10.96
C GLU A 68 -8.87 -7.38 -12.05
N LEU A 69 -8.12 -6.35 -12.39
CA LEU A 69 -8.49 -5.40 -13.45
C LEU A 69 -8.32 -5.97 -14.86
N ALA A 70 -7.39 -6.89 -15.08
CA ALA A 70 -7.21 -7.56 -16.37
C ALA A 70 -8.39 -8.48 -16.71
N GLU A 71 -9.00 -9.08 -15.69
CA GLU A 71 -10.19 -9.92 -15.82
C GLU A 71 -11.49 -9.09 -15.80
N ALA A 72 -11.42 -7.83 -15.36
CA ALA A 72 -12.57 -6.94 -15.30
C ALA A 72 -13.02 -6.40 -16.68
N PRO A 73 -14.33 -6.14 -16.85
CA PRO A 73 -14.85 -5.38 -17.99
C PRO A 73 -14.09 -4.06 -18.25
N ARG A 74 -13.83 -3.72 -19.52
CA ARG A 74 -13.01 -2.55 -19.92
C ARG A 74 -13.45 -1.19 -19.35
N ASN A 75 -14.71 -1.05 -18.94
CA ASN A 75 -15.24 0.16 -18.31
C ASN A 75 -14.78 0.33 -16.84
N ILE A 76 -14.09 -0.66 -16.27
CA ILE A 76 -13.55 -0.64 -14.90
C ILE A 76 -12.07 -0.24 -14.87
N ALA A 77 -11.29 -0.60 -15.89
CA ALA A 77 -9.84 -0.33 -15.97
C ALA A 77 -9.45 1.17 -16.04
N GLY A 78 -10.42 2.09 -16.15
CA GLY A 78 -10.21 3.54 -16.09
C GLY A 78 -11.03 4.23 -14.99
N HIS A 79 -11.54 3.47 -14.02
CA HIS A 79 -12.40 4.01 -12.98
C HIS A 79 -11.61 4.90 -12.03
N SER A 80 -12.12 6.09 -11.70
CA SER A 80 -11.43 7.08 -10.83
C SER A 80 -10.95 6.48 -9.50
N ARG A 81 -11.74 5.55 -8.94
CA ARG A 81 -11.41 4.80 -7.71
C ARG A 81 -10.12 3.99 -7.82
N VAL A 82 -9.82 3.39 -8.98
CA VAL A 82 -8.58 2.64 -9.21
C VAL A 82 -7.40 3.60 -9.16
N ALA A 83 -7.49 4.72 -9.89
CA ALA A 83 -6.47 5.77 -9.89
C ALA A 83 -6.23 6.35 -8.49
N ASP A 84 -7.29 6.52 -7.68
CA ASP A 84 -7.16 6.96 -6.28
C ASP A 84 -6.38 5.95 -5.42
N VAL A 85 -6.62 4.64 -5.63
CA VAL A 85 -5.92 3.56 -4.90
C VAL A 85 -4.46 3.46 -5.35
N GLU A 86 -4.17 3.56 -6.66
CA GLU A 86 -2.80 3.61 -7.18
C GLU A 86 -2.03 4.80 -6.60
N LYS A 87 -2.62 5.99 -6.60
CA LYS A 87 -2.02 7.17 -5.98
C LYS A 87 -1.78 6.98 -4.48
N ALA A 88 -2.70 6.31 -3.79
CA ALA A 88 -2.52 5.98 -2.38
C ALA A 88 -1.36 4.99 -2.15
N LEU A 89 -1.19 3.99 -3.01
CA LEU A 89 -0.06 3.07 -2.98
C LEU A 89 1.27 3.80 -3.22
N ASP A 90 1.32 4.69 -4.21
CA ASP A 90 2.52 5.49 -4.52
C ASP A 90 2.94 6.37 -3.33
N ASN A 91 1.99 6.98 -2.64
CA ASN A 91 2.26 7.76 -1.44
C ASN A 91 2.83 6.90 -0.30
N ILE A 92 2.32 5.67 -0.12
CA ILE A 92 2.84 4.74 0.90
C ILE A 92 4.24 4.29 0.54
N GLU A 93 4.50 3.99 -0.74
CA GLU A 93 5.86 3.65 -1.21
C GLU A 93 6.85 4.81 -1.02
N ALA A 94 6.45 6.04 -1.31
CA ALA A 94 7.27 7.22 -1.06
C ALA A 94 7.62 7.38 0.43
N ALA A 95 6.62 7.20 1.32
CA ALA A 95 6.83 7.24 2.76
C ALA A 95 7.75 6.10 3.24
N LEU A 96 7.59 4.89 2.68
CA LEU A 96 8.44 3.74 2.97
C LEU A 96 9.90 4.01 2.58
N ARG A 97 10.14 4.56 1.38
CA ARG A 97 11.48 4.93 0.92
C ARG A 97 12.12 5.98 1.84
N ASP A 98 11.35 6.99 2.26
CA ASP A 98 11.84 8.02 3.17
C ASP A 98 12.21 7.45 4.55
N VAL A 99 11.35 6.63 5.14
CA VAL A 99 11.64 5.94 6.42
C VAL A 99 12.89 5.07 6.31
N ARG A 100 13.02 4.25 5.25
CA ARG A 100 14.21 3.42 5.05
C ARG A 100 15.48 4.23 4.91
N ARG A 101 15.43 5.38 4.24
CA ARG A 101 16.56 6.31 4.16
C ARG A 101 16.95 6.81 5.54
N ARG A 102 15.98 7.31 6.33
CA ARG A 102 16.23 7.80 7.69
C ARG A 102 16.78 6.73 8.64
N LEU A 103 16.35 5.48 8.49
CA LEU A 103 16.83 4.37 9.33
C LEU A 103 18.26 3.90 9.01
N ARG A 104 18.79 4.24 7.82
CA ARG A 104 20.15 3.87 7.40
C ARG A 104 21.20 4.94 7.72
N HIS A 105 20.76 6.15 8.04
CA HIS A 105 21.60 7.28 8.44
C HIS A 105 21.51 7.48 9.96
#